data_AF-A0AAW6P7H3-F1
#
_entry.id   AF-A0AAW6P7H3-F1
#
_cell.length_a   1.000
_cell.length_b   1.000
_cell.length_c   1.000
_cell.angle_alpha   90.00
_cell.angle_beta   90.00
_cell.angle_gamma   90.00
#
_symmetry.space_group_name_H-M   'P 1'
#
loop_
_entity.id
_entity.type
_entity.pdbx_description
1 polymer ?
#
loop_
_entity_poly.entity_id
_entity_poly.type
_entity_poly.pdbx_seq_one_letter_code
_entity_poly.pdbx_strand_id
1 'polypeptide(L)' 'MHYEVVVAHRSEYPEPITFARGALLKVGERYEGPEGWDDWYFCAAAGREGWVPAQVFERVGE' A
#
# COMPACT_ATOMS: atom_id res chain seq x y z
N MET A 1 21.48 -14.19 -1.09
CA MET A 1 20.41 -15.16 -1.40
C MET A 1 19.69 -14.63 -2.63
N HIS A 2 19.43 -15.48 -3.63
CA HIS A 2 18.68 -15.11 -4.83
C HIS A 2 17.30 -15.76 -4.76
N TYR A 3 16.26 -15.01 -5.10
CA TYR A 3 14.88 -15.45 -5.09
C TYR A 3 14.31 -15.26 -6.50
N GLU A 4 13.61 -16.28 -6.99
CA GLU A 4 12.96 -16.26 -8.29
C GLU A 4 11.44 -16.27 -8.12
N VAL A 5 10.77 -15.48 -8.96
CA VAL A 5 9.31 -15.45 -9.01
C VAL A 5 8.83 -16.74 -9.68
N VAL A 6 8.17 -17.61 -8.91
CA VAL A 6 7.70 -18.91 -9.41
C VAL A 6 6.31 -18.85 -10.06
N VAL A 7 5.57 -17.76 -9.85
CA VAL A 7 4.19 -17.59 -10.36
C VAL A 7 3.95 -16.12 -10.71
N ALA A 8 3.27 -15.89 -11.84
CA ALA A 8 2.76 -14.56 -12.19
C ALA A 8 1.68 -14.13 -11.21
N HIS A 9 1.94 -13.06 -10.44
CA HIS A 9 0.94 -12.46 -9.54
C HIS A 9 0.16 -11.37 -10.29
N ARG A 10 -1.16 -11.49 -10.29
CA ARG A 10 -2.09 -10.44 -10.69
C ARG A 10 -2.87 -10.04 -9.45
N SER A 11 -2.87 -8.75 -9.11
CA SER A 11 -3.64 -8.27 -7.96
C SER A 11 -5.12 -8.63 -8.11
N GLU A 12 -5.72 -9.07 -7.00
CA GLU A 12 -7.17 -9.34 -6.94
C GLU A 12 -8.01 -8.04 -6.93
N TYR A 13 -7.36 -6.90 -6.71
CA TYR A 13 -7.96 -5.58 -6.85
C TYR A 13 -7.86 -5.10 -8.31
N PRO A 14 -8.99 -4.77 -8.97
CA PRO A 14 -9.00 -4.37 -10.38
C PRO A 14 -8.24 -3.07 -10.63
N GLU A 15 -8.16 -2.18 -9.63
CA GLU A 15 -7.47 -0.90 -9.72
C GLU A 15 -6.54 -0.72 -8.49
N PRO A 16 -5.34 -1.30 -8.51
CA PRO A 16 -4.39 -1.10 -7.42
C PRO A 16 -3.93 0.37 -7.39
N ILE A 17 -3.75 0.89 -6.18
CA ILE A 17 -3.09 2.19 -6.00
C ILE A 17 -1.61 2.04 -6.40
N THR A 18 -1.13 2.96 -7.24
CA THR A 18 0.26 2.97 -7.74
C THR A 18 0.86 4.35 -7.59
N PHE A 19 2.07 4.42 -7.05
CA PHE A 19 2.80 5.67 -6.84
C PHE A 19 4.30 5.44 -7.00
N ALA A 20 5.03 6.48 -7.37
CA ALA A 20 6.49 6.43 -7.47
C ALA A 20 7.15 6.71 -6.11
N ARG A 21 8.38 6.23 -5.92
CA ARG A 21 9.19 6.58 -4.74
C ARG A 21 9.31 8.11 -4.62
N GLY A 22 8.98 8.65 -3.45
CA GLY A 22 8.97 10.09 -3.19
C GLY A 22 7.64 10.80 -3.52
N ALA A 23 6.63 10.06 -4.00
CA ALA A 23 5.28 10.60 -4.10
C ALA A 23 4.67 10.84 -2.71
N LEU A 24 3.91 11.93 -2.58
CA LEU A 24 3.16 12.22 -1.37
C LEU A 24 1.87 11.39 -1.32
N LEU A 25 1.66 10.71 -0.19
CA LEU A 25 0.47 9.92 0.10
C LEU A 25 -0.36 10.63 1.16
N LYS A 26 -1.67 10.73 0.95
CA LYS A 26 -2.61 11.13 1.99
C LYS A 26 -3.04 9.88 2.74
N VAL A 27 -2.49 9.67 3.93
CA VAL A 27 -2.83 8.55 4.82
C VAL A 27 -4.13 8.88 5.56
N GLY A 28 -5.13 8.01 5.43
CA GLY A 28 -6.44 8.10 6.07
C GLY A 28 -6.58 7.11 7.22
N GLU A 29 -7.63 6.29 7.16
CA GLU A 29 -8.00 5.35 8.22
C GLU A 29 -7.07 4.12 8.24
N ARG A 30 -6.88 3.56 9.44
CA ARG A 30 -6.17 2.28 9.61
C ARG A 30 -7.16 1.13 9.42
N TYR A 31 -6.70 0.04 8.81
CA TYR A 31 -7.50 -1.17 8.67
C TYR A 31 -7.68 -1.83 10.04
N GLU A 32 -8.93 -2.11 10.42
CA GLU A 32 -9.30 -2.73 11.71
C GLU A 32 -10.19 -3.97 11.50
N GLY A 33 -10.01 -4.68 10.38
CA GLY A 33 -10.81 -5.85 10.06
C GLY A 33 -10.33 -7.15 10.71
N PRO A 34 -11.17 -8.21 10.68
CA PRO A 34 -10.92 -9.47 11.37
C PRO A 34 -9.76 -10.28 10.77
N GLU A 35 -9.27 -9.89 9.59
CA GLU A 35 -8.19 -10.55 8.86
C GLU A 35 -6.82 -10.34 9.53
N GLY A 36 -6.73 -9.44 10.52
CA GLY A 36 -5.51 -9.23 11.29
C GLY A 36 -4.40 -8.55 10.48
N TRP A 37 -4.77 -7.76 9.48
CA TRP A 37 -3.84 -6.98 8.69
C TRP A 37 -3.44 -5.72 9.46
N ASP A 38 -2.61 -5.92 10.47
CA ASP A 38 -1.98 -4.83 11.20
C ASP A 38 -1.14 -3.96 10.25
N ASP A 39 -1.08 -2.66 10.54
CA ASP A 39 -0.31 -1.67 9.79
C ASP A 39 -0.75 -1.40 8.34
N TRP A 40 -2.00 -1.70 7.98
CA TRP A 40 -2.58 -1.25 6.71
C TRP A 40 -3.34 0.06 6.87
N TYR A 41 -3.18 0.96 5.91
CA TYR A 41 -3.80 2.28 5.91
C TYR A 41 -4.46 2.58 4.57
N PHE A 42 -5.63 3.22 4.62
CA PHE A 42 -6.31 3.68 3.42
C PHE A 42 -5.66 4.97 2.94
N CYS A 43 -4.93 4.89 1.83
CA CYS A 43 -4.16 5.99 1.30
C CYS A 43 -4.77 6.51 -0.01
N ALA A 44 -4.61 7.81 -0.25
CA ALA A 44 -4.97 8.45 -1.51
C ALA A 44 -3.74 9.13 -2.13
N ALA A 45 -3.50 8.90 -3.43
CA ALA A 45 -2.45 9.54 -4.22
C ALA A 45 -2.92 9.78 -5.66
N ALA A 46 -2.68 10.98 -6.18
CA ALA A 46 -2.95 11.36 -7.57
C ALA A 46 -4.36 10.96 -8.09
N GLY A 47 -5.39 11.05 -7.23
CA GLY A 47 -6.77 10.68 -7.59
C GLY A 47 -7.09 9.18 -7.56
N ARG A 48 -6.17 8.36 -7.06
CA ARG A 48 -6.39 6.93 -6.78
C ARG A 48 -6.35 6.69 -5.28
N GLU A 49 -7.14 5.73 -4.81
CA GLU A 49 -7.26 5.37 -3.41
C GLU A 49 -7.08 3.86 -3.24
N GLY A 50 -6.52 3.44 -2.11
CA GLY A 50 -6.32 2.03 -1.84
C GLY A 50 -5.62 1.77 -0.52
N TRP A 51 -5.69 0.53 -0.07
CA TRP A 51 -5.01 0.06 1.12
C TRP A 51 -3.52 -0.11 0.85
N VAL A 52 -2.69 0.46 1.72
CA VAL A 52 -1.23 0.46 1.60
C VAL A 52 -0.64 0.05 2.95
N PRO A 53 0.28 -0.93 2.99
CA PRO A 53 0.95 -1.32 4.22
C PRO A 53 1.93 -0.22 4.66
N ALA A 54 2.07 0.02 5.97
CA ALA A 54 2.97 1.04 6.51
C ALA A 54 4.44 0.83 6.14
N GLN A 55 4.81 -0.38 5.72
CA GLN A 55 6.17 -0.73 5.29
C GLN A 55 6.60 -0.03 4.00
N VAL A 56 5.68 0.50 3.19
CA VAL A 56 6.00 1.12 1.89
C VAL A 56 6.00 2.64 1.89
N PHE A 57 5.68 3.28 3.03
CA PHE A 57 5.73 4.72 3.18
C PHE A 57 6.24 5.11 4.56
N GLU A 58 6.88 6.26 4.63
CA GLU A 58 7.42 6.79 5.87
C GLU A 58 6.75 8.13 6.16
N ARG A 59 6.54 8.44 7.43
CA ARG A 59 6.03 9.76 7.81
C ARG A 59 7.12 10.78 7.54
N VAL A 60 6.90 11.65 6.57
CA VAL A 60 7.79 12.77 6.28
C VAL A 60 7.45 13.90 7.26
N GLY A 61 8.19 13.98 8.37
CA GLY A 61 8.12 15.04 9.38
C GLY A 61 8.39 14.52 10.80
N GLU A 62 9.27 15.17 11.59
CA GLU A 62 9.78 16.55 11.51
C GLU A 62 11.09 16.74 10.70
#